data_AF-A0A0K0EIM0-F1
#
_entry.id   AF-A0A0K0EIM0-F1
#
_cell.length_a   1.000
_cell.length_b   1.000
_cell.length_c   1.000
_cell.angle_alpha   90.00
_cell.angle_beta   90.00
_cell.angle_gamma   90.00
#
_symmetry.space_group_name_H-M   'P 1'
#
loop_
_entity.id
_entity.type
_entity.pdbx_description
1 polymer ?
#
loop_
_entity_poly.entity_id
_entity_poly.type
_entity_poly.pdbx_seq_one_letter_code
_entity_poly.pdbx_strand_id
1 'polypeptide(L)'
;MSTEFDELYASQVTTVIKEEYPDIDPELIPFIVKEARKRELDPLTKSQAIYNLVEIALSVTKEANINQNKEPSLNITLPVQEKKKMSSNFIKEIVTFTSNMKNADTWIRQFERAAKLDHISEEDRMDILLLKLDLTINEEIEKKNLKSYVEIINHLKAKYNNHMNVEYALRKLTTFTLRMDSVENLEASLSEVEKLIHEAHPDLDDKAKERETHAKIIQMIYRNQVLANAAGYSLGNRTVKELITEICTAYALNEMREKSNRSKNSQSKSKNVDICGFCHKANHHESECRMKRKACYKCGDSTHMIKDCPREKPSKN
;
A
#
# COMPACT_ATOMS: atom_id res chain seq x y z
N MET A 1 49.13 -11.54 -15.05
CA MET A 1 47.73 -11.35 -14.59
C MET A 1 47.39 -9.88 -14.36
N SER A 2 48.19 -9.08 -13.63
CA SER A 2 47.90 -7.64 -13.49
C SER A 2 48.03 -6.86 -14.82
N THR A 3 49.03 -7.20 -15.64
CA THR A 3 49.35 -6.51 -16.90
C THR A 3 48.20 -6.56 -17.91
N GLU A 4 47.57 -7.73 -18.08
CA GLU A 4 46.48 -7.93 -19.04
C GLU A 4 45.23 -7.12 -18.68
N PHE A 5 44.94 -6.96 -17.38
CA PHE A 5 43.83 -6.12 -16.92
C PHE A 5 44.11 -4.62 -17.09
N ASP A 6 45.35 -4.20 -16.86
CA ASP A 6 45.77 -2.81 -17.07
C ASP A 6 45.79 -2.44 -18.56
N GLU A 7 46.18 -3.37 -19.44
CA GLU A 7 46.11 -3.21 -20.90
C GLU A 7 44.66 -3.09 -21.39
N LEU A 8 43.75 -3.93 -20.88
CA LEU A 8 42.33 -3.84 -21.21
C LEU A 8 41.73 -2.49 -20.78
N TYR A 9 42.04 -2.05 -19.56
CA TYR A 9 41.58 -0.76 -19.04
C TYR A 9 42.12 0.40 -19.88
N ALA A 10 43.43 0.39 -20.19
CA ALA A 10 44.05 1.42 -21.02
C ALA A 10 43.42 1.49 -22.42
N SER A 11 43.15 0.33 -23.02
CA SER A 11 42.45 0.22 -24.30
C SER A 11 41.06 0.83 -24.24
N GLN A 12 40.25 0.48 -23.23
CA GLN A 12 38.89 1.02 -23.06
C GLN A 12 38.88 2.53 -22.87
N VAL A 13 39.73 3.08 -21.99
CA VAL A 13 39.84 4.53 -21.81
C VAL A 13 40.29 5.21 -23.10
N THR A 14 41.26 4.64 -23.81
CA THR A 14 41.75 5.18 -25.09
C THR A 14 40.64 5.22 -26.14
N THR A 15 39.82 4.18 -26.24
CA THR A 15 38.67 4.14 -27.14
C THR A 15 37.68 5.24 -26.81
N VAL A 16 37.27 5.37 -25.53
CA VAL A 16 36.34 6.41 -25.06
C VAL A 16 36.87 7.81 -25.39
N ILE A 17 38.17 8.06 -25.20
CA ILE A 17 38.78 9.35 -25.52
C ILE A 17 38.74 9.61 -27.03
N LYS A 18 39.13 8.63 -27.85
CA LYS A 18 39.22 8.79 -29.32
C LYS A 18 37.85 8.93 -30.00
N GLU A 19 36.79 8.40 -29.41
CA GLU A 19 35.42 8.58 -29.90
C GLU A 19 34.99 10.05 -29.86
N GLU A 20 35.30 10.75 -28.77
CA GLU A 20 34.88 12.15 -28.57
C GLU A 20 35.95 13.16 -29.02
N TYR A 21 37.23 12.79 -28.92
CA TYR A 21 38.38 13.62 -29.28
C TYR A 21 39.27 12.88 -30.30
N PRO A 22 38.82 12.72 -31.55
CA PRO A 22 39.56 11.98 -32.57
C PRO A 22 40.92 12.60 -32.90
N ASP A 23 41.06 13.92 -32.73
CA ASP A 23 42.27 14.69 -33.02
C ASP A 23 43.16 14.91 -31.78
N ILE A 24 42.91 14.19 -30.67
CA ILE A 24 43.74 14.34 -29.46
C ILE A 24 45.19 13.94 -29.73
N ASP A 25 46.14 14.72 -29.21
CA ASP A 25 47.56 14.38 -29.25
C ASP A 25 47.78 13.00 -28.62
N PRO A 26 48.30 12.01 -29.38
CA PRO A 26 48.57 10.67 -28.86
C PRO A 26 49.49 10.66 -27.64
N GLU A 27 50.37 11.67 -27.47
CA GLU A 27 51.24 11.77 -26.31
C GLU A 27 50.48 12.07 -25.00
N LEU A 28 49.27 12.64 -25.08
CA LEU A 28 48.45 12.95 -23.90
C LEU A 28 47.67 11.74 -23.39
N ILE A 29 47.34 10.79 -24.26
CA ILE A 29 46.50 9.63 -23.93
C ILE A 29 47.08 8.83 -22.74
N PRO A 30 48.38 8.48 -22.70
CA PRO A 30 48.96 7.75 -21.56
C PRO A 30 48.79 8.48 -20.22
N PHE A 31 48.88 9.81 -20.20
CA PHE A 31 48.70 10.61 -18.98
C PHE A 31 47.25 10.56 -18.50
N ILE A 32 46.30 10.69 -19.41
CA ILE A 32 44.87 10.65 -19.10
C ILE A 32 44.48 9.25 -18.60
N VAL A 33 44.97 8.19 -19.25
CA VAL A 33 44.76 6.80 -18.82
C VAL A 33 45.29 6.58 -17.40
N LYS A 34 46.53 7.03 -17.13
CA LYS A 34 47.16 6.90 -15.81
C LYS A 34 46.36 7.63 -14.74
N GLU A 35 45.90 8.84 -15.02
CA GLU A 35 45.11 9.62 -14.06
C GLU A 35 43.70 9.06 -13.86
N ALA A 36 43.04 8.62 -14.94
CA ALA A 36 41.75 7.95 -14.85
C ALA A 36 41.84 6.70 -13.97
N ARG A 37 42.93 5.92 -14.14
CA ARG A 37 43.20 4.73 -13.33
C ARG A 37 43.41 5.08 -11.86
N LYS A 38 44.21 6.12 -11.58
CA LYS A 38 44.44 6.62 -10.21
C LYS A 38 43.16 7.06 -9.52
N ARG A 39 42.17 7.55 -10.29
CA ARG A 39 40.86 7.98 -9.80
C ARG A 39 39.79 6.89 -9.83
N GLU A 40 40.16 5.65 -10.18
CA GLU A 40 39.23 4.51 -10.29
C GLU A 40 38.01 4.87 -11.14
N LEU A 41 38.25 5.53 -12.27
CA LEU A 41 37.20 5.85 -13.22
C LEU A 41 36.84 4.61 -14.01
N ASP A 42 35.56 4.28 -14.10
CA ASP A 42 35.10 3.21 -14.97
C ASP A 42 34.89 3.79 -16.38
N PRO A 43 35.56 3.27 -17.43
CA PRO A 43 35.43 3.77 -18.79
C PRO A 43 34.00 3.69 -19.32
N LEU A 44 33.21 2.71 -18.87
CA LEU A 44 31.86 2.45 -19.38
C LEU A 44 30.81 3.32 -18.71
N THR A 45 30.98 3.63 -17.42
CA THR A 45 29.95 4.35 -16.64
C THR A 45 30.33 5.78 -16.29
N LYS A 46 31.62 6.14 -16.31
CA LYS A 46 32.13 7.46 -15.93
C LYS A 46 32.82 8.19 -17.10
N SER A 47 32.34 8.01 -18.33
CA SER A 47 32.89 8.65 -19.54
C SER A 47 33.02 10.18 -19.40
N GLN A 48 32.01 10.86 -18.85
CA GLN A 48 32.07 12.31 -18.62
C GLN A 48 33.24 12.74 -17.71
N ALA A 49 33.58 11.92 -16.72
CA ALA A 49 34.73 12.21 -15.85
C ALA A 49 36.06 12.06 -16.61
N ILE A 50 36.13 11.13 -17.56
CA ILE A 50 37.28 10.96 -18.46
C ILE A 50 37.38 12.17 -19.40
N TYR A 51 36.28 12.63 -19.99
CA TYR A 51 36.27 13.83 -20.83
C TYR A 51 36.71 15.08 -20.07
N ASN A 52 36.31 15.21 -18.81
CA ASN A 52 36.81 16.29 -17.97
C ASN A 52 38.33 16.20 -17.76
N LEU A 53 38.92 15.00 -17.67
CA LEU A 53 40.38 14.84 -17.61
C LEU A 53 41.04 15.24 -18.94
N VAL A 54 40.44 14.91 -20.08
CA VAL A 54 40.92 15.32 -21.41
C VAL A 54 40.96 16.85 -21.52
N GLU A 55 39.87 17.52 -21.17
CA GLU A 55 39.77 18.98 -21.21
C GLU A 55 40.84 19.66 -20.34
N ILE A 56 41.11 19.11 -19.15
CA ILE A 56 42.17 19.63 -18.28
C ILE A 56 43.55 19.38 -18.88
N ALA A 57 43.80 18.20 -19.46
CA ALA A 57 45.08 17.91 -20.11
C ALA A 57 45.35 18.88 -21.28
N LEU A 58 44.33 19.15 -22.10
CA LEU A 58 44.40 20.10 -23.21
C LEU A 58 44.58 21.55 -22.74
N SER A 59 44.00 21.95 -21.61
CA SER A 59 44.23 23.29 -21.07
C SER A 59 45.67 23.47 -20.58
N VAL A 60 46.23 22.45 -19.91
CA VAL A 60 47.61 22.49 -19.39
C VAL A 60 48.64 22.51 -20.53
N THR A 61 48.43 21.75 -21.61
CA THR A 61 49.36 21.78 -22.77
C THR A 61 49.31 23.11 -23.52
N LYS A 62 48.14 23.74 -23.63
CA LYS A 62 48.01 25.10 -24.18
C LYS A 62 48.84 26.10 -23.36
N GLU A 63 48.77 26.03 -22.03
CA GLU A 63 49.56 26.89 -21.13
C GLU A 63 51.07 26.61 -21.22
N ALA A 64 51.47 25.34 -21.33
CA ALA A 64 52.87 24.97 -21.49
C ALA A 64 53.47 25.47 -22.81
N ASN A 65 52.71 25.41 -23.92
CA ASN A 65 53.14 25.93 -25.22
C ASN A 65 53.23 27.46 -25.28
N ILE A 66 52.50 28.18 -24.43
CA ILE A 66 52.62 29.65 -24.31
C ILE A 66 53.95 30.03 -23.64
N ASN A 67 54.50 29.16 -22.79
CA ASN A 67 55.77 29.38 -22.09
C ASN A 67 56.92 28.64 -22.80
N GLN A 68 57.28 29.13 -24.00
CA GLN A 68 58.45 28.67 -24.74
C GLN A 68 59.74 28.76 -23.89
N ASN A 69 60.54 27.69 -23.93
CA ASN A 69 61.89 27.51 -23.33
C ASN A 69 61.96 26.79 -21.97
N LYS A 70 61.62 25.50 -21.94
CA LYS A 70 62.38 24.44 -21.22
C LYS A 70 61.75 23.07 -21.48
N GLU A 71 62.60 22.04 -21.61
CA GLU A 71 62.19 20.65 -21.82
C GLU A 71 61.09 20.24 -20.83
N PRO A 72 59.97 19.68 -21.32
CA PRO A 72 58.77 19.47 -20.53
C PRO A 72 58.92 18.26 -19.61
N SER A 73 59.43 18.49 -18.40
CA SER A 73 59.17 17.57 -17.29
C SER A 73 57.74 17.82 -16.79
N LEU A 74 56.78 17.13 -17.42
CA LEU A 74 55.35 17.27 -17.20
C LEU A 74 54.93 16.69 -15.82
N ASN A 75 55.30 17.37 -14.72
CA ASN A 75 54.84 17.06 -13.37
C ASN A 75 53.43 17.61 -13.16
N ILE A 76 52.44 16.99 -13.79
CA ILE A 76 51.03 17.34 -13.61
C ILE A 76 50.54 16.75 -12.28
N THR A 77 50.56 17.56 -11.22
CA THR A 77 49.73 17.29 -10.04
C THR A 77 48.41 18.03 -10.25
N LEU A 78 47.38 17.30 -10.67
CA LEU A 78 46.06 17.87 -10.92
C LEU A 78 45.44 18.36 -9.61
N PRO A 79 44.97 19.62 -9.53
CA PRO A 79 44.26 20.13 -8.37
C PRO A 79 43.03 19.28 -8.08
N VAL A 80 42.82 18.96 -6.79
CA VAL A 80 41.59 18.35 -6.30
C VAL A 80 40.44 19.25 -6.71
N GLN A 81 39.63 18.81 -7.66
CA GLN A 81 38.58 19.65 -8.22
C GLN A 81 37.49 19.89 -7.17
N GLU A 82 37.45 21.11 -6.65
CA GLU A 82 36.24 21.67 -6.08
C GLU A 82 35.13 21.52 -7.12
N LYS A 83 34.09 20.77 -6.79
CA LYS A 83 32.94 20.51 -7.65
C LYS A 83 32.45 21.86 -8.20
N LYS A 84 32.59 22.08 -9.51
CA LYS A 84 31.91 23.18 -10.22
C LYS A 84 30.44 23.15 -9.80
N LYS A 85 30.02 24.16 -9.03
CA LYS A 85 28.63 24.39 -8.63
C LYS A 85 27.79 24.49 -9.90
N MET A 86 27.15 23.38 -10.29
CA MET A 86 26.02 23.42 -11.22
C MET A 86 25.04 24.40 -10.58
N SER A 87 24.73 25.52 -11.26
CA SER A 87 23.92 26.59 -10.69
C SER A 87 22.51 26.07 -10.45
N SER A 88 22.30 25.43 -9.31
CA SER A 88 21.02 24.84 -8.99
C SER A 88 20.12 25.89 -8.38
N ASN A 89 18.96 26.08 -8.99
CA ASN A 89 17.84 26.78 -8.39
C ASN A 89 16.72 25.75 -8.16
N PHE A 90 17.01 24.65 -7.46
CA PHE A 90 16.02 23.59 -7.21
C PHE A 90 14.76 24.13 -6.52
N ILE A 91 14.89 25.17 -5.70
CA ILE A 91 13.77 25.81 -5.01
C ILE A 91 12.81 26.49 -5.98
N LYS A 92 13.28 26.96 -7.13
CA LYS A 92 12.42 27.58 -8.15
C LYS A 92 11.49 26.54 -8.78
N GLU A 93 11.97 25.32 -8.97
CA GLU A 93 11.21 24.18 -9.53
C GLU A 93 10.14 23.62 -8.58
N ILE A 94 10.21 23.95 -7.28
CA ILE A 94 9.16 23.57 -6.34
C ILE A 94 7.88 24.33 -6.68
N VAL A 95 6.81 23.59 -7.00
CA VAL A 95 5.48 24.14 -7.25
C VAL A 95 4.92 24.82 -5.99
N THR A 96 4.10 25.86 -6.17
CA THR A 96 3.40 26.53 -5.06
C THR A 96 2.47 25.56 -4.34
N PHE A 97 2.51 25.54 -3.02
CA PHE A 97 1.61 24.77 -2.18
C PHE A 97 0.25 25.47 -2.09
N THR A 98 -0.77 24.83 -2.63
CA THR A 98 -2.14 25.35 -2.66
C THR A 98 -3.04 24.61 -1.68
N SER A 99 -4.14 25.23 -1.25
CA SER A 99 -5.10 24.63 -0.31
C SER A 99 -5.76 23.31 -0.80
N ASN A 100 -5.73 23.06 -2.11
CA ASN A 100 -6.17 21.80 -2.72
C ASN A 100 -5.09 20.69 -2.67
N MET A 101 -3.85 20.99 -2.27
CA MET A 101 -2.78 20.01 -2.10
C MET A 101 -2.95 19.33 -0.74
N LYS A 102 -3.22 18.04 -0.78
CA LYS A 102 -3.66 17.27 0.39
C LYS A 102 -2.57 16.36 0.99
N ASN A 103 -1.31 16.59 0.63
CA ASN A 103 -0.13 15.86 1.15
C ASN A 103 1.00 16.83 1.46
N ALA A 104 0.80 17.64 2.50
CA ALA A 104 1.79 18.62 2.98
C ALA A 104 3.15 17.98 3.27
N ASP A 105 3.22 16.77 3.85
CA ASP A 105 4.51 16.14 4.18
C ASP A 105 5.38 15.89 2.96
N THR A 106 4.79 15.45 1.86
CA THR A 106 5.55 15.16 0.64
C THR A 106 6.07 16.46 0.03
N TRP A 107 5.25 17.50 0.02
CA TRP A 107 5.66 18.81 -0.48
C TRP A 107 6.75 19.44 0.40
N ILE A 108 6.57 19.43 1.72
CA ILE A 108 7.54 19.95 2.70
C ILE A 108 8.88 19.23 2.55
N ARG A 109 8.89 17.89 2.38
CA ARG A 109 10.14 17.14 2.14
C ARG A 109 10.83 17.54 0.85
N GLN A 110 10.09 17.82 -0.23
CA GLN A 110 10.67 18.29 -1.48
C GLN A 110 11.25 19.70 -1.31
N PHE A 111 10.50 20.59 -0.66
CA PHE A 111 10.93 21.94 -0.32
C PHE A 111 12.22 21.92 0.52
N GLU A 112 12.27 21.12 1.60
CA GLU A 112 13.44 21.03 2.48
C GLU A 112 14.67 20.48 1.75
N ARG A 113 14.48 19.49 0.87
CA ARG A 113 15.56 18.96 0.01
C ARG A 113 16.06 20.00 -0.97
N ALA A 114 15.17 20.72 -1.64
CA ALA A 114 15.53 21.80 -2.56
C ALA A 114 16.28 22.91 -1.84
N ALA A 115 15.77 23.35 -0.68
CA ALA A 115 16.42 24.37 0.14
C ALA A 115 17.82 23.94 0.63
N LYS A 116 17.99 22.65 0.96
CA LYS A 116 19.29 22.09 1.34
C LYS A 116 20.28 22.09 0.18
N LEU A 117 19.82 21.73 -1.02
CA LEU A 117 20.67 21.69 -2.21
C LEU A 117 21.07 23.10 -2.68
N ASP A 118 20.17 24.07 -2.55
CA ASP A 118 20.42 25.47 -2.89
C ASP A 118 21.14 26.25 -1.78
N HIS A 119 21.52 25.61 -0.67
CA HIS A 119 22.23 26.21 0.47
C HIS A 119 21.51 27.44 1.06
N ILE A 120 20.18 27.38 1.14
CA ILE A 120 19.35 28.46 1.70
C ILE A 120 19.56 28.55 3.21
N SER A 121 19.77 29.76 3.71
CA SER A 121 19.90 30.04 5.15
C SER A 121 18.58 29.76 5.89
N GLU A 122 18.63 29.54 7.21
CA GLU A 122 17.40 29.33 7.98
C GLU A 122 16.48 30.56 8.00
N GLU A 123 17.08 31.76 7.98
CA GLU A 123 16.36 33.04 7.92
C GLU A 123 15.57 33.16 6.61
N ASP A 124 16.24 32.96 5.47
CA ASP A 124 15.61 33.04 4.15
C ASP A 124 14.58 31.92 3.91
N ARG A 125 14.74 30.77 4.58
CA ARG A 125 13.86 29.61 4.39
C ARG A 125 12.41 29.92 4.76
N MET A 126 12.18 30.78 5.76
CA MET A 126 10.84 31.20 6.14
C MET A 126 10.19 32.07 5.07
N ASP A 127 10.91 33.08 4.58
CA ASP A 127 10.39 33.98 3.54
C ASP A 127 10.12 33.21 2.24
N ILE A 128 11.04 32.32 1.86
CA ILE A 128 10.89 31.49 0.66
C ILE A 128 9.75 30.48 0.83
N LEU A 129 9.53 29.95 2.04
CA LEU A 129 8.36 29.11 2.32
C LEU A 129 7.08 29.89 2.05
N LEU A 130 6.91 31.08 2.65
CA LEU A 130 5.72 31.93 2.47
C LEU A 130 5.46 32.30 1.00
N LEU A 131 6.53 32.60 0.24
CA LEU A 131 6.44 32.85 -1.21
C LEU A 131 6.00 31.62 -2.02
N LYS A 132 6.21 30.42 -1.48
CA LYS A 132 5.82 29.15 -2.08
C LYS A 132 4.49 28.63 -1.56
N LEU A 133 3.77 29.36 -0.71
CA LEU A 133 2.39 29.07 -0.34
C LEU A 133 1.43 29.94 -1.14
N ASP A 134 0.21 29.46 -1.37
CA ASP A 134 -0.84 30.28 -1.98
C ASP A 134 -1.33 31.40 -1.04
N LEU A 135 -2.01 32.39 -1.61
CA LEU A 135 -2.49 33.55 -0.85
C LEU A 135 -3.47 33.15 0.26
N THR A 136 -4.35 32.18 0.00
CA THR A 136 -5.35 31.69 0.96
C THR A 136 -4.68 31.15 2.23
N ILE A 137 -3.61 30.38 2.07
CA ILE A 137 -2.85 29.82 3.18
C ILE A 137 -2.07 30.91 3.91
N ASN A 138 -1.49 31.87 3.18
CA ASN A 138 -0.78 33.00 3.79
C ASN A 138 -1.73 33.86 4.67
N GLU A 139 -2.94 34.16 4.18
CA GLU A 139 -3.98 34.85 4.96
C GLU A 139 -4.35 34.09 6.25
N GLU A 140 -4.40 32.75 6.19
CA GLU A 140 -4.66 31.92 7.36
C GLU A 140 -3.52 31.93 8.37
N ILE A 141 -2.28 31.89 7.89
CA ILE A 141 -1.06 31.98 8.71
C ILE A 141 -1.01 33.32 9.43
N GLU A 142 -1.28 34.42 8.72
CA GLU A 142 -1.36 35.77 9.29
C GLU A 142 -2.47 35.86 10.35
N LYS A 143 -3.66 35.33 10.06
CA LYS A 143 -4.79 35.29 11.00
C LYS A 143 -4.47 34.50 12.27
N LYS A 144 -3.70 33.42 12.15
CA LYS A 144 -3.22 32.62 13.29
C LYS A 144 -1.98 33.19 13.97
N ASN A 145 -1.38 34.24 13.40
CA ASN A 145 -0.18 34.90 13.91
C ASN A 145 0.97 33.91 14.15
N LEU A 146 1.19 32.98 13.22
CA LEU A 146 2.31 32.04 13.29
C LEU A 146 3.59 32.76 12.84
N LYS A 147 4.63 32.74 13.69
CA LYS A 147 5.83 33.58 13.50
C LYS A 147 7.10 32.79 13.29
N SER A 148 7.06 31.47 13.42
CA SER A 148 8.21 30.61 13.19
C SER A 148 7.97 29.65 12.04
N TYR A 149 9.06 29.30 11.35
CA TYR A 149 9.08 28.25 10.33
C TYR A 149 8.44 26.95 10.86
N VAL A 150 8.79 26.56 12.09
CA VAL A 150 8.29 25.33 12.71
C VAL A 150 6.78 25.38 12.95
N GLU A 151 6.24 26.50 13.42
CA GLU A 151 4.79 26.67 13.60
C GLU A 151 4.04 26.57 12.27
N ILE A 152 4.56 27.19 11.21
CA ILE A 152 3.95 27.13 9.87
C ILE A 152 3.98 25.70 9.35
N ILE A 153 5.13 25.02 9.40
CA ILE A 153 5.27 23.62 8.98
C ILE A 153 4.30 22.71 9.75
N ASN A 154 4.22 22.87 11.07
CA ASN A 154 3.28 22.10 11.90
C ASN A 154 1.83 22.41 11.55
N HIS A 155 1.51 23.67 11.25
CA HIS A 155 0.18 24.05 10.80
C HIS A 155 -0.17 23.43 9.45
N LEU A 156 0.75 23.47 8.48
CA LEU A 156 0.56 22.87 7.17
C LEU A 156 0.36 21.36 7.28
N LYS A 157 1.16 20.68 8.11
CA LYS A 157 1.00 19.26 8.37
C LYS A 157 -0.34 18.95 9.03
N ALA A 158 -0.71 19.68 10.07
CA ALA A 158 -1.96 19.42 10.79
C ALA A 158 -3.20 19.63 9.90
N LYS A 159 -3.17 20.61 9.00
CA LYS A 159 -4.34 20.99 8.19
C LYS A 159 -4.38 20.34 6.80
N TYR A 160 -3.24 20.05 6.20
CA TYR A 160 -3.16 19.63 4.80
C TYR A 160 -2.44 18.30 4.61
N ASN A 161 -2.01 17.63 5.67
CA ASN A 161 -1.56 16.25 5.60
C ASN A 161 -2.73 15.30 5.85
N ASN A 162 -2.72 14.13 5.23
CA ASN A 162 -3.70 13.04 5.38
C ASN A 162 -5.15 13.29 4.92
N HIS A 163 -5.60 14.52 4.62
CA HIS A 163 -6.99 14.74 4.17
C HIS A 163 -7.35 13.96 2.89
N MET A 164 -6.40 13.79 1.97
CA MET A 164 -6.62 12.99 0.77
C MET A 164 -6.84 11.51 1.11
N ASN A 165 -6.09 11.00 2.09
CA ASN A 165 -6.21 9.61 2.51
C ASN A 165 -7.50 9.41 3.32
N VAL A 166 -7.86 10.37 4.19
CA VAL A 166 -9.10 10.35 4.97
C VAL A 166 -10.34 10.37 4.07
N GLU A 167 -10.45 11.35 3.16
CA GLU A 167 -11.60 11.46 2.25
C GLU A 167 -11.70 10.25 1.32
N TYR A 168 -10.56 9.79 0.79
CA TYR A 168 -10.51 8.57 -0.01
C TYR A 168 -10.94 7.34 0.78
N ALA A 169 -10.45 7.17 2.00
CA ALA A 169 -10.78 6.05 2.88
C ALA A 169 -12.27 6.07 3.24
N LEU A 170 -12.83 7.22 3.63
CA LEU A 170 -14.27 7.39 3.89
C LEU A 170 -15.12 7.04 2.66
N ARG A 171 -14.73 7.54 1.48
CA ARG A 171 -15.42 7.23 0.23
C ARG A 171 -15.33 5.74 -0.08
N LYS A 172 -14.15 5.14 0.06
CA LYS A 172 -13.91 3.71 -0.19
C LYS A 172 -14.69 2.85 0.79
N LEU A 173 -14.76 3.20 2.08
CA LEU A 173 -15.59 2.55 3.10
C LEU A 173 -17.09 2.60 2.80
N THR A 174 -17.54 3.70 2.18
CA THR A 174 -18.95 3.87 1.78
C THR A 174 -19.30 2.93 0.62
N THR A 175 -18.39 2.75 -0.33
CA THR A 175 -18.58 1.86 -1.50
C THR A 175 -18.07 0.44 -1.29
N PHE A 176 -17.51 0.12 -0.13
CA PHE A 176 -16.82 -1.14 0.11
C PHE A 176 -17.79 -2.32 0.10
N THR A 177 -17.39 -3.42 -0.54
CA THR A 177 -18.16 -4.66 -0.58
C THR A 177 -17.28 -5.82 -0.14
N LEU A 178 -17.78 -6.63 0.81
CA LEU A 178 -17.07 -7.81 1.27
C LEU A 178 -17.00 -8.88 0.17
N ARG A 179 -15.80 -9.41 -0.08
CA ARG A 179 -15.63 -10.57 -0.98
C ARG A 179 -15.90 -11.84 -0.20
N MET A 180 -16.85 -12.64 -0.68
CA MET A 180 -17.35 -13.86 -0.03
C MET A 180 -17.29 -15.04 -1.00
N ASP A 181 -16.22 -15.14 -1.77
CA ASP A 181 -15.96 -16.22 -2.72
C ASP A 181 -15.05 -17.30 -2.14
N SER A 182 -14.20 -16.93 -1.17
CA SER A 182 -13.42 -17.85 -0.34
C SER A 182 -13.20 -17.26 1.06
N VAL A 183 -12.76 -18.10 2.00
CA VAL A 183 -12.43 -17.67 3.37
C VAL A 183 -11.28 -16.65 3.34
N GLU A 184 -10.28 -16.89 2.50
CA GLU A 184 -9.09 -16.05 2.36
C GLU A 184 -9.46 -14.65 1.83
N ASN A 185 -10.36 -14.59 0.83
CA ASN A 185 -10.83 -13.31 0.30
C ASN A 185 -11.71 -12.55 1.28
N LEU A 186 -12.51 -13.26 2.10
CA LEU A 186 -13.29 -12.65 3.17
C LEU A 186 -12.38 -12.06 4.25
N GLU A 187 -11.40 -12.82 4.73
CA GLU A 187 -10.44 -12.36 5.74
C GLU A 187 -9.65 -11.14 5.26
N ALA A 188 -9.16 -11.18 4.01
CA ALA A 188 -8.48 -10.07 3.39
C ALA A 188 -9.37 -8.82 3.28
N SER A 189 -10.65 -9.01 2.93
CA SER A 189 -11.62 -7.91 2.82
C SER A 189 -11.93 -7.29 4.19
N LEU A 190 -12.10 -8.10 5.23
CA LEU A 190 -12.32 -7.60 6.60
C LEU A 190 -11.09 -6.87 7.15
N SER A 191 -9.89 -7.39 6.88
CA SER A 191 -8.63 -6.73 7.24
C SER A 191 -8.43 -5.41 6.48
N GLU A 192 -8.91 -5.32 5.24
CA GLU A 192 -8.90 -4.07 4.47
C GLU A 192 -9.86 -3.03 5.07
N VAL A 193 -11.03 -3.45 5.57
CA VAL A 193 -11.95 -2.54 6.30
C VAL A 193 -11.26 -1.96 7.53
N GLU A 194 -10.57 -2.77 8.34
CA GLU A 194 -9.81 -2.28 9.50
C GLU A 194 -8.81 -1.19 9.10
N LYS A 195 -8.00 -1.44 8.05
CA LYS A 195 -7.03 -0.45 7.54
C LYS A 195 -7.70 0.85 7.11
N LEU A 196 -8.78 0.76 6.36
CA LEU A 196 -9.50 1.94 5.88
C LEU A 196 -10.10 2.75 7.04
N ILE A 197 -10.58 2.10 8.11
CA ILE A 197 -11.07 2.81 9.31
C ILE A 197 -9.93 3.56 10.00
N HIS A 198 -8.74 2.94 10.12
CA HIS A 198 -7.57 3.60 10.68
C HIS A 198 -7.14 4.82 9.85
N GLU A 199 -7.21 4.73 8.52
CA GLU A 199 -6.89 5.83 7.59
C GLU A 199 -7.96 6.92 7.57
N ALA A 200 -9.24 6.55 7.73
CA ALA A 200 -10.38 7.47 7.74
C ALA A 200 -10.49 8.29 9.03
N HIS A 201 -9.92 7.80 10.14
CA HIS A 201 -10.09 8.40 11.45
C HIS A 201 -8.77 8.57 12.22
N PRO A 202 -7.82 9.36 11.70
CA PRO A 202 -6.50 9.52 12.31
C PRO A 202 -6.56 10.08 13.75
N ASP A 203 -7.53 10.94 14.04
CA ASP A 203 -7.68 11.63 15.33
C ASP A 203 -8.29 10.74 16.44
N LEU A 204 -8.77 9.54 16.10
CA LEU A 204 -9.31 8.60 17.08
C LEU A 204 -8.19 7.79 17.74
N ASP A 205 -8.35 7.53 19.03
CA ASP A 205 -7.53 6.53 19.72
C ASP A 205 -7.81 5.11 19.20
N ASP A 206 -6.90 4.18 19.47
CA ASP A 206 -6.99 2.81 18.94
C ASP A 206 -8.25 2.09 19.41
N LYS A 207 -8.69 2.33 20.65
CA LYS A 207 -9.92 1.73 21.20
C LYS A 207 -11.19 2.27 20.53
N ALA A 208 -11.20 3.54 20.12
CA ALA A 208 -12.27 4.13 19.33
C ALA A 208 -12.26 3.57 17.90
N LYS A 209 -11.08 3.41 17.29
CA LYS A 209 -10.94 2.77 15.97
C LYS A 209 -11.39 1.32 15.98
N GLU A 210 -11.08 0.55 17.02
CA GLU A 210 -11.56 -0.82 17.20
C GLU A 210 -13.09 -0.87 17.27
N ARG A 211 -13.71 0.00 18.07
CA ARG A 211 -15.18 0.10 18.17
C ARG A 211 -15.83 0.45 16.83
N GLU A 212 -15.26 1.41 16.12
CA GLU A 212 -15.74 1.82 14.81
C GLU A 212 -15.60 0.69 13.77
N THR A 213 -14.47 -0.01 13.79
CA THR A 213 -14.22 -1.17 12.93
C THR A 213 -15.23 -2.28 13.20
N HIS A 214 -15.47 -2.60 14.48
CA HIS A 214 -16.42 -3.63 14.86
C HIS A 214 -17.86 -3.26 14.45
N ALA A 215 -18.28 -2.02 14.67
CA ALA A 215 -19.59 -1.53 14.24
C ALA A 215 -19.73 -1.61 12.71
N LYS A 216 -18.69 -1.21 11.97
CA LYS A 216 -18.68 -1.25 10.51
C LYS A 216 -18.76 -2.68 9.96
N ILE A 217 -18.00 -3.60 10.54
CA ILE A 217 -18.04 -5.02 10.15
C ILE A 217 -19.44 -5.61 10.39
N ILE A 218 -20.04 -5.39 11.57
CA ILE A 218 -21.42 -5.84 11.86
C ILE A 218 -22.39 -5.30 10.81
N GLN A 219 -22.31 -4.01 10.48
CA GLN A 219 -23.17 -3.38 9.48
C GLN A 219 -23.07 -4.10 8.13
N MET A 220 -21.86 -4.45 7.69
CA MET A 220 -21.62 -5.09 6.41
C MET A 220 -22.13 -6.54 6.35
N ILE A 221 -22.06 -7.29 7.46
CA ILE A 221 -22.48 -8.69 7.51
C ILE A 221 -23.93 -8.89 7.97
N TYR A 222 -24.63 -7.84 8.40
CA TYR A 222 -25.96 -7.92 9.02
C TYR A 222 -26.99 -8.75 8.22
N ARG A 223 -26.92 -8.71 6.88
CA ARG A 223 -27.83 -9.47 6.01
C ARG A 223 -27.49 -10.97 5.94
N ASN A 224 -26.25 -11.35 6.25
CA ASN A 224 -25.86 -12.75 6.34
C ASN A 224 -26.09 -13.26 7.77
N GLN A 225 -27.22 -13.97 7.97
CA GLN A 225 -27.62 -14.44 9.30
C GLN A 225 -26.60 -15.36 9.96
N VAL A 226 -25.88 -16.19 9.19
CA VAL A 226 -24.86 -17.09 9.74
C VAL A 226 -23.71 -16.28 10.34
N LEU A 227 -23.22 -15.29 9.59
CA LEU A 227 -22.11 -14.45 10.05
C LEU A 227 -22.53 -13.47 11.15
N ALA A 228 -23.72 -12.88 11.03
CA ALA A 228 -24.27 -12.00 12.06
C ALA A 228 -24.44 -12.73 13.40
N ASN A 229 -24.92 -13.98 13.39
CA ASN A 229 -25.03 -14.79 14.60
C ASN A 229 -23.66 -15.15 15.19
N ALA A 230 -22.65 -15.39 14.34
CA ALA A 230 -21.29 -15.68 14.79
C ALA A 230 -20.59 -14.46 15.40
N ALA A 231 -20.72 -13.29 14.77
CA ALA A 231 -20.17 -12.04 15.29
C ALA A 231 -20.83 -11.66 16.63
N GLY A 232 -22.11 -11.98 16.81
CA GLY A 232 -22.89 -11.55 17.96
C GLY A 232 -23.02 -10.02 18.05
N TYR A 233 -23.62 -9.55 19.14
CA TYR A 233 -23.82 -8.11 19.40
C TYR A 233 -22.86 -7.52 20.46
N SER A 234 -21.92 -8.32 20.99
CA SER A 234 -21.05 -7.93 22.10
C SER A 234 -19.79 -7.18 21.64
N LEU A 235 -19.93 -5.89 21.38
CA LEU A 235 -18.87 -4.96 20.97
C LEU A 235 -17.75 -4.73 22.01
N GLY A 236 -17.95 -5.09 23.29
CA GLY A 236 -17.15 -4.56 24.40
C GLY A 236 -15.91 -5.35 24.82
N ASN A 237 -15.84 -6.65 24.50
CA ASN A 237 -14.85 -7.56 25.11
C ASN A 237 -14.04 -8.37 24.08
N ARG A 238 -14.05 -7.95 22.81
CA ARG A 238 -13.45 -8.70 21.71
C ARG A 238 -12.62 -7.79 20.83
N THR A 239 -11.42 -8.21 20.50
CA THR A 239 -10.54 -7.54 19.54
C THR A 239 -11.06 -7.70 18.11
N VAL A 240 -10.70 -6.78 17.21
CA VAL A 240 -11.05 -6.90 15.78
C VAL A 240 -10.57 -8.23 15.19
N LYS A 241 -9.37 -8.67 15.56
CA LYS A 241 -8.79 -9.94 15.11
C LYS A 241 -9.62 -11.16 15.53
N GLU A 242 -10.08 -11.22 16.77
CA GLU A 242 -10.96 -12.29 17.26
C GLU A 242 -12.30 -12.28 16.51
N LEU A 243 -12.88 -11.10 16.28
CA LEU A 243 -14.12 -10.96 15.50
C LEU A 243 -13.94 -11.49 14.08
N ILE A 244 -12.88 -11.12 13.38
CA ILE A 244 -12.57 -11.59 12.03
C ILE A 244 -12.42 -13.11 12.03
N THR A 245 -11.68 -13.66 13.00
CA THR A 245 -11.46 -15.11 13.12
C THR A 245 -12.78 -15.86 13.28
N GLU A 246 -13.70 -15.37 14.11
CA GLU A 246 -15.01 -16.00 14.30
C GLU A 246 -15.90 -15.93 13.06
N ILE A 247 -15.91 -14.79 12.37
CA ILE A 247 -16.65 -14.62 11.11
C ILE A 247 -16.11 -15.60 10.06
N CYS A 248 -14.79 -15.65 9.87
CA CYS A 248 -14.15 -16.56 8.92
C CYS A 248 -14.40 -18.02 9.27
N THR A 249 -14.36 -18.38 10.55
CA THR A 249 -14.67 -19.75 11.02
C THR A 249 -16.11 -20.13 10.72
N ALA A 250 -17.07 -19.24 11.01
CA ALA A 250 -18.47 -19.48 10.72
C ALA A 250 -18.73 -19.60 9.21
N TYR A 251 -18.06 -18.77 8.41
CA TYR A 251 -18.12 -18.82 6.96
C TYR A 251 -17.60 -20.18 6.43
N ALA A 252 -16.43 -20.60 6.87
CA ALA A 252 -15.82 -21.88 6.48
C ALA A 252 -16.70 -23.09 6.85
N LEU A 253 -17.24 -23.10 8.08
CA LEU A 253 -18.13 -24.19 8.54
C LEU A 253 -19.43 -24.25 7.72
N ASN A 254 -19.98 -23.10 7.34
CA ASN A 254 -21.18 -23.06 6.49
C ASN A 254 -20.88 -23.58 5.09
N GLU A 255 -19.76 -23.19 4.48
CA GLU A 255 -19.31 -23.73 3.21
C GLU A 255 -19.15 -25.26 3.24
N MET A 256 -18.54 -25.80 4.30
CA MET A 256 -18.40 -27.26 4.48
C MET A 256 -19.76 -27.95 4.60
N ARG A 257 -20.69 -27.37 5.35
CA ARG A 257 -22.05 -27.89 5.49
C ARG A 257 -22.79 -27.90 4.15
N GLU A 258 -22.71 -26.83 3.38
CA GLU A 258 -23.33 -26.73 2.05
C GLU A 258 -22.76 -27.76 1.07
N LYS A 259 -21.43 -27.94 1.05
CA LYS A 259 -20.76 -28.97 0.24
C LYS A 259 -21.23 -30.38 0.62
N SER A 260 -21.34 -30.68 1.92
CA SER A 260 -21.83 -31.98 2.40
C SER A 260 -23.30 -32.25 2.05
N ASN A 261 -24.15 -31.20 2.11
CA ASN A 261 -25.56 -31.30 1.76
C ASN A 261 -25.75 -31.53 0.25
N ARG A 262 -24.96 -30.86 -0.59
CA ARG A 262 -24.95 -31.11 -2.04
C ARG A 262 -24.56 -32.55 -2.35
N SER A 263 -23.52 -33.07 -1.68
CA SER A 263 -23.04 -34.44 -1.89
C SER A 263 -24.09 -35.50 -1.50
N LYS A 264 -24.85 -35.28 -0.42
CA LYS A 264 -25.96 -36.17 -0.03
C LYS A 264 -27.15 -36.10 -1.00
N ASN A 265 -27.39 -34.95 -1.62
CA ASN A 265 -28.49 -34.79 -2.59
C ASN A 265 -28.17 -35.40 -3.96
N SER A 266 -26.90 -35.58 -4.32
CA SER A 266 -26.49 -36.20 -5.59
C SER A 266 -26.71 -37.72 -5.66
N GLN A 267 -26.86 -38.40 -4.51
CA GLN A 267 -27.06 -39.85 -4.44
C GLN A 267 -28.48 -40.28 -4.08
N SER A 268 -29.44 -39.36 -4.03
CA SER A 268 -30.86 -39.67 -3.83
C SER A 268 -31.66 -39.36 -5.10
N LYS A 269 -31.41 -40.18 -6.14
CA LYS A 269 -32.32 -40.35 -7.27
C LYS A 269 -33.68 -40.81 -6.69
N SER A 270 -34.65 -39.89 -6.70
CA SER A 270 -36.05 -39.99 -6.30
C SER A 270 -36.36 -40.59 -4.93
N LYS A 271 -36.47 -39.73 -3.92
CA LYS A 271 -37.60 -39.73 -2.98
C LYS A 271 -37.64 -38.34 -2.37
N ASN A 272 -38.35 -37.44 -3.04
CA ASN A 272 -38.72 -36.15 -2.48
C ASN A 272 -39.34 -36.45 -1.11
N VAL A 273 -38.62 -36.16 -0.03
CA VAL A 273 -39.14 -36.41 1.31
C VAL A 273 -40.11 -35.29 1.56
N ASP A 274 -41.34 -35.48 1.09
CA ASP A 274 -42.41 -34.54 1.33
C ASP A 274 -42.56 -34.38 2.84
N ILE A 275 -42.37 -33.14 3.28
CA ILE A 275 -42.71 -32.72 4.63
C ILE A 275 -44.23 -32.51 4.62
N CYS A 276 -44.93 -33.23 5.48
CA CYS A 276 -46.38 -33.09 5.59
C CYS A 276 -46.76 -31.66 6.00
N GLY A 277 -47.52 -30.94 5.18
CA GLY A 277 -47.96 -29.56 5.46
C GLY A 277 -48.82 -29.39 6.73
N PHE A 278 -49.41 -30.46 7.27
CA PHE A 278 -50.20 -30.41 8.49
C PHE A 278 -49.38 -30.65 9.78
N CYS A 279 -48.59 -31.73 9.85
CA CYS A 279 -47.85 -32.09 11.06
C CYS A 279 -46.36 -31.73 11.03
N HIS A 280 -45.87 -31.21 9.90
CA HIS A 280 -44.46 -30.86 9.65
C HIS A 280 -43.45 -32.01 9.85
N LYS A 281 -43.92 -33.26 9.86
CA LYS A 281 -43.05 -34.44 9.90
C LYS A 281 -42.80 -34.97 8.49
N ALA A 282 -41.59 -35.45 8.26
CA ALA A 282 -41.14 -36.06 7.01
C ALA A 282 -41.81 -37.43 6.74
N ASN A 283 -41.67 -37.92 5.51
CA ASN A 283 -42.01 -39.28 5.04
C ASN A 283 -43.51 -39.59 4.88
N HIS A 284 -44.37 -38.58 4.69
CA HIS A 284 -45.76 -38.77 4.25
C HIS A 284 -46.34 -37.45 3.71
N HIS A 285 -47.29 -37.54 2.78
CA HIS A 285 -47.99 -36.36 2.27
C HIS A 285 -49.14 -35.94 3.20
N GLU A 286 -49.66 -34.73 3.06
CA GLU A 286 -50.74 -34.23 3.93
C GLU A 286 -52.01 -35.10 3.86
N SER A 287 -52.27 -35.72 2.69
CA SER A 287 -53.36 -36.70 2.47
C SER A 287 -53.18 -38.02 3.23
N GLU A 288 -51.95 -38.36 3.61
CA GLU A 288 -51.58 -39.55 4.38
C GLU A 288 -51.31 -39.22 5.85
N CYS A 289 -51.47 -37.95 6.24
CA CYS A 289 -51.20 -37.48 7.59
C CYS A 289 -52.19 -38.10 8.57
N ARG A 290 -51.70 -39.05 9.38
CA ARG A 290 -52.50 -39.71 10.42
C ARG A 290 -53.09 -38.74 11.43
N MET A 291 -52.37 -37.64 11.72
CA MET A 291 -52.86 -36.54 12.57
C MET A 291 -54.05 -35.82 11.90
N LYS A 292 -53.97 -35.53 10.59
CA LYS A 292 -55.07 -34.90 9.83
C LYS A 292 -56.27 -35.83 9.69
N ARG A 293 -56.04 -37.12 9.45
CA ARG A 293 -57.09 -38.13 9.26
C ARG A 293 -57.74 -38.60 10.56
N LYS A 294 -57.28 -38.12 11.73
CA LYS A 294 -57.72 -38.58 13.05
C LYS A 294 -57.69 -40.11 13.19
N ALA A 295 -56.75 -40.75 12.49
CA ALA A 295 -56.65 -42.21 12.48
C ALA A 295 -56.06 -42.72 13.79
N CYS A 296 -56.52 -43.88 14.25
CA CYS A 296 -56.01 -44.55 15.43
C CYS A 296 -54.49 -44.74 15.34
N TYR A 297 -53.74 -44.17 16.29
CA TYR A 297 -52.28 -44.27 16.31
C TYR A 297 -51.75 -45.69 16.45
N LYS A 298 -52.57 -46.61 16.96
CA LYS A 298 -52.17 -47.99 17.24
C LYS A 298 -52.39 -48.94 16.05
N CYS A 299 -53.51 -48.81 15.34
CA CYS A 299 -53.84 -49.69 14.22
C CYS A 299 -53.89 -49.01 12.84
N GLY A 300 -53.98 -47.68 12.79
CA GLY A 300 -54.05 -46.89 11.55
C GLY A 300 -55.46 -46.72 10.97
N ASP A 301 -56.49 -47.28 11.59
CA ASP A 301 -57.88 -47.18 11.15
C ASP A 301 -58.49 -45.80 11.49
N SER A 302 -59.26 -45.22 10.57
CA SER A 302 -59.92 -43.92 10.76
C SER A 302 -61.29 -43.99 11.45
N THR A 303 -61.80 -45.19 11.73
CA THR A 303 -63.11 -45.37 12.37
C THR A 303 -63.11 -45.12 13.89
N HIS A 304 -61.95 -45.05 14.52
CA HIS A 304 -61.81 -44.87 15.97
C HIS A 304 -60.52 -44.15 16.35
N MET A 305 -60.48 -43.55 17.55
CA MET A 305 -59.25 -43.00 18.13
C MET A 305 -58.54 -44.06 18.98
N ILE A 306 -57.31 -43.79 19.43
CA ILE A 306 -56.49 -44.77 20.17
C ILE A 306 -57.21 -45.40 21.37
N LYS A 307 -58.04 -44.61 22.07
CA LYS A 307 -58.81 -45.03 23.27
C LYS A 307 -59.92 -46.04 22.98
N ASP A 308 -60.43 -46.05 21.75
CA ASP A 308 -61.51 -46.92 21.31
C ASP A 308 -60.97 -48.04 20.41
N CYS A 309 -59.65 -48.28 20.44
CA CYS A 309 -59.03 -49.26 19.55
C CYS A 309 -59.44 -50.67 19.98
N PRO A 310 -60.13 -51.46 19.13
CA PRO A 310 -60.58 -52.80 19.48
C PRO A 310 -59.41 -53.76 19.78
N ARG A 311 -58.18 -53.40 19.37
CA ARG A 311 -56.95 -54.08 19.78
C ARG A 311 -56.57 -53.87 21.26
N GLU A 312 -57.35 -53.12 22.05
CA GLU A 312 -57.11 -52.90 23.49
C GLU A 312 -57.74 -53.94 24.42
N LYS A 313 -58.39 -54.99 23.90
CA LYS A 313 -58.87 -56.09 24.76
C LYS A 313 -58.09 -57.39 24.53
N PRO A 314 -56.97 -57.62 25.23
CA PRO A 314 -56.76 -58.95 25.77
C PRO A 314 -57.80 -59.13 26.88
N SER A 315 -58.75 -60.02 26.62
CA SER A 315 -59.78 -60.47 27.54
C SER A 315 -59.22 -60.74 28.94
N LYS A 316 -59.79 -60.08 29.95
CA LYS A 316 -59.82 -60.61 31.32
C LYS A 316 -60.62 -61.91 31.27
N ASN A 317 -59.94 -63.03 31.49
CA ASN A 317 -60.35 -64.16 32.34
C ASN A 317 -59.25 -65.21 32.29
#